data_AF-A0A355L6J9-F1
#
_entry.id   AF-A0A355L6J9-F1
#
_cell.length_a   1.000
_cell.length_b   1.000
_cell.length_c   1.000
_cell.angle_alpha   90.00
_cell.angle_beta   90.00
_cell.angle_gamma   90.00
#
_symmetry.space_group_name_H-M   'P 1'
#
loop_
_entity.id
_entity.type
_entity.pdbx_description
1 polymer ?
#
loop_
_entity_poly.entity_id
_entity_poly.type
_entity_poly.pdbx_seq_one_letter_code
_entity_poly.pdbx_strand_id
1 'polypeptide(L)' 'MSYKLGFHAEYTTKREILEGISELAQKYKAPVFTHSSETKSEVEGCIERYGKTPTELFEELGLWNYGGGGY' A
#
# COMPACT_ATOMS: atom_id res chain seq x y z
N MET A 1 -12.48 12.13 -16.86
CA MET A 1 -11.26 11.87 -16.07
C MET A 1 -11.70 11.42 -14.69
N SER A 2 -11.26 10.25 -14.22
CA SER A 2 -11.50 9.80 -12.84
C SER A 2 -10.15 9.66 -12.14
N TYR A 3 -10.13 9.95 -10.84
CA TYR A 3 -8.94 9.87 -10.00
C TYR A 3 -9.09 8.71 -9.01
N LYS A 4 -7.97 8.10 -8.60
CA LYS A 4 -7.92 6.99 -7.66
C LYS A 4 -6.92 7.30 -6.55
N LEU A 5 -7.15 6.75 -5.37
CA LEU A 5 -6.16 6.79 -4.29
C LEU A 5 -5.00 5.88 -4.66
N GLY A 6 -3.79 6.33 -4.34
CA GLY A 6 -2.60 5.55 -4.58
C GLY A 6 -1.35 6.20 -4.03
N PHE A 7 -0.30 5.39 -3.95
CA PHE A 7 1.06 5.78 -3.62
C PHE A 7 2.01 5.03 -4.54
N HIS A 8 3.28 5.43 -4.57
CA HIS A 8 4.23 4.81 -5.49
C HIS A 8 4.60 3.40 -5.05
N ALA A 9 5.30 3.24 -3.92
CA ALA A 9 5.58 1.95 -3.27
C ALA A 9 5.81 2.15 -1.77
N GLU A 10 5.85 1.07 -0.98
CA GLU A 10 6.09 1.16 0.48
C GLU A 10 7.46 1.76 0.80
N TYR A 11 8.49 1.43 0.02
CA TYR A 11 9.87 1.85 0.30
C TYR A 11 10.15 3.30 -0.09
N THR A 12 9.23 3.95 -0.80
CA THR A 12 9.29 5.38 -1.14
C THR A 12 8.32 6.22 -0.33
N THR A 13 7.49 5.59 0.51
CA THR A 13 6.37 6.25 1.18
C THR A 13 6.46 5.99 2.68
N LYS A 14 6.47 7.06 3.48
CA LYS A 14 6.51 6.91 4.94
C LYS A 14 5.27 6.20 5.45
N ARG A 15 5.42 5.40 6.51
CA ARG A 15 4.32 4.66 7.15
C ARG A 15 3.15 5.56 7.52
N GLU A 16 3.39 6.76 8.05
CA GLU A 16 2.33 7.70 8.43
C GLU A 16 1.46 8.12 7.24
N ILE A 17 2.05 8.18 6.04
CA ILE A 17 1.31 8.49 4.80
C ILE A 17 0.47 7.28 4.37
N LEU A 18 1.00 6.06 4.50
CA LEU A 18 0.25 4.83 4.20
C LEU A 18 -0.99 4.72 5.11
N GLU A 19 -0.82 5.01 6.39
CA GLU A 19 -1.92 5.04 7.37
C GLU A 19 -2.96 6.11 6.99
N GLY A 20 -2.53 7.32 6.63
CA GLY A 20 -3.43 8.36 6.15
C GLY A 20 -4.17 8.01 4.86
N ILE A 21 -3.52 7.30 3.92
CA ILE A 21 -4.19 6.80 2.71
C ILE A 21 -5.22 5.72 3.07
N SER A 22 -4.93 4.84 4.02
CA SER A 22 -5.90 3.87 4.52
C SER A 22 -7.12 4.57 5.12
N GLU A 23 -6.93 5.58 5.98
CA GLU A 23 -8.04 6.37 6.53
C GLU A 23 -8.90 7.02 5.44
N LEU A 24 -8.28 7.55 4.38
CA LEU A 24 -8.99 8.10 3.23
C LEU A 24 -9.75 7.00 2.46
N ALA A 25 -9.16 5.83 2.27
CA ALA A 25 -9.79 4.69 1.63
C ALA A 25 -11.03 4.22 2.42
N GLN A 26 -10.94 4.16 3.75
CA GLN A 26 -12.09 3.88 4.64
C GLN A 26 -13.17 4.94 4.54
N LYS A 27 -12.79 6.23 4.62
CA LYS A 27 -13.73 7.35 4.57
C LYS A 27 -14.53 7.38 3.27
N TYR A 28 -13.88 7.13 2.14
CA TYR A 28 -14.50 7.23 0.82
C TYR A 28 -14.92 5.88 0.23
N LYS A 29 -14.67 4.77 0.94
CA LYS A 29 -14.88 3.40 0.46
C LYS A 29 -14.26 3.20 -0.92
N ALA A 30 -13.01 3.64 -1.06
CA ALA A 30 -12.33 3.78 -2.35
C ALA A 30 -11.16 2.79 -2.47
N PRO A 31 -10.94 2.22 -3.68
CA PRO A 31 -9.81 1.34 -3.92
C PRO A 31 -8.47 2.10 -3.95
N VAL A 32 -7.39 1.43 -3.52
CA VAL A 32 -6.03 1.98 -3.49
C VAL A 32 -5.12 1.24 -4.48
N PHE A 33 -4.31 1.99 -5.23
CA PHE A 33 -3.39 1.45 -6.23
C PHE A 33 -1.94 1.80 -5.91
N THR A 34 -1.03 0.84 -6.05
CA THR A 34 0.41 1.02 -5.77
C THR A 34 1.24 0.07 -6.63
N HIS A 35 2.52 0.36 -6.80
CA HIS A 35 3.49 -0.68 -7.18
C HIS A 35 3.71 -1.59 -5.97
N SER A 36 3.77 -2.90 -6.19
CA SER A 36 3.92 -3.86 -5.09
C SER A 36 4.61 -5.13 -5.55
N SER A 37 5.67 -5.50 -4.85
CA SER A 37 6.39 -6.75 -5.07
C SER A 37 6.94 -6.89 -6.50
N GLU A 38 7.35 -5.79 -7.13
CA GLU A 38 7.88 -5.78 -8.50
C GLU A 38 9.27 -6.43 -8.57
N THR A 39 10.03 -6.35 -7.47
CA THR A 39 11.40 -6.90 -7.39
C THR A 39 11.64 -7.69 -6.12
N LYS A 40 12.56 -8.66 -6.18
CA LYS A 40 12.98 -9.42 -4.99
C LYS A 40 13.55 -8.51 -3.90
N SER A 41 14.30 -7.48 -4.29
CA SER A 41 14.89 -6.49 -3.38
C SER A 41 13.84 -5.65 -2.66
N GLU A 42 12.72 -5.33 -3.30
CA GLU A 42 11.60 -4.66 -2.64
C GLU A 42 11.02 -5.54 -1.54
N VAL A 43 10.72 -6.80 -1.86
CA VAL A 43 10.14 -7.74 -0.90
C VAL A 43 11.07 -7.97 0.28
N GLU A 44 12.35 -8.24 0.01
CA GLU A 44 13.38 -8.43 1.05
C GLU A 44 13.53 -7.18 1.92
N GLY A 45 13.56 -5.99 1.30
CA GLY A 45 13.62 -4.74 2.03
C GLY A 45 12.37 -4.46 2.88
N CYS A 46 11.19 -4.83 2.39
CA CYS A 46 9.95 -4.70 3.16
C CYS A 46 9.95 -5.61 4.38
N ILE A 47 10.45 -6.85 4.23
CA ILE A 47 10.64 -7.77 5.34
C ILE A 47 11.65 -7.22 6.35
N GLU A 48 12.75 -6.61 5.89
CA GLU A 48 13.73 -5.97 6.79
C GLU A 48 13.13 -4.79 7.57
N ARG A 49 12.34 -3.93 6.91
CA ARG A 49 11.72 -2.74 7.51
C ARG A 49 10.54 -3.07 8.44
N TYR A 50 9.71 -4.03 8.05
CA TYR A 50 8.39 -4.23 8.65
C TYR A 50 8.14 -5.67 9.13
N GLY A 51 9.05 -6.61 8.88
CA GLY A 51 8.88 -8.03 9.18
C GLY A 51 7.80 -8.72 8.35
N LYS A 52 7.39 -8.10 7.24
CA LYS A 52 6.25 -8.52 6.40
C LYS A 52 6.56 -8.30 4.92
N THR A 53 5.94 -9.08 4.05
CA THR A 53 5.89 -8.77 2.62
C THR A 53 5.03 -7.52 2.37
N PRO A 54 5.18 -6.82 1.22
CA PRO A 54 4.34 -5.66 0.90
C PRO A 54 2.83 -5.97 0.97
N THR A 55 2.42 -7.12 0.44
CA THR A 55 1.05 -7.63 0.49
C THR A 55 0.52 -7.74 1.91
N GLU A 56 1.28 -8.37 2.81
CA GLU A 56 0.87 -8.53 4.22
C GLU A 56 0.83 -7.20 4.97
N LEU A 57 1.77 -6.29 4.68
CA LEU A 57 1.77 -4.94 5.23
C LEU A 57 0.50 -4.17 4.82
N PHE A 58 0.14 -4.23 3.54
CA PHE A 58 -1.02 -3.49 3.02
C PHE A 58 -2.35 -4.04 3.52
N GLU A 59 -2.44 -5.36 3.69
CA GLU A 59 -3.58 -6.02 4.32
C GLU A 59 -3.71 -5.60 5.80
N GLU A 60 -2.61 -5.60 6.56
CA GLU A 60 -2.62 -5.14 7.96
C GLU A 60 -3.07 -3.67 8.08
N LEU A 61 -2.63 -2.81 7.15
CA LEU A 61 -3.02 -1.42 7.13
C LEU A 61 -4.46 -1.21 6.62
N GLY A 62 -5.13 -2.24 6.09
CA GLY A 62 -6.49 -2.14 5.54
C GLY A 62 -6.58 -1.36 4.23
N LEU A 63 -5.47 -1.24 3.49
CA LEU A 63 -5.40 -0.49 2.23
C LEU A 63 -6.24 -1.13 1.12
N TRP A 64 -6.52 -2.43 1.23
CA TRP A 64 -7.27 -3.19 0.23
C TRP A 64 -8.70 -3.55 0.63
N ASN A 65 -9.20 -3.04 1.77
CA ASN A 65 -10.56 -3.33 2.26
C ASN A 65 -11.67 -2.97 1.25
N TYR A 66 -11.39 -2.05 0.32
CA TYR A 66 -12.34 -1.61 -0.72
C TYR A 66 -11.83 -1.90 -2.15
N GLY A 67 -10.93 -2.88 -2.29
CA GLY A 67 -10.28 -3.24 -3.54
C GLY A 67 -9.08 -2.35 -3.86
N GLY A 68 -8.56 -2.48 -5.08
CA GLY A 68 -7.29 -1.87 -5.46
C GLY A 68 -6.50 -2.71 -6.44
N GLY A 69 -5.22 -2.40 -6.57
CA GLY A 69 -4.29 -3.18 -7.38
C GLY A 69 -2.84 -2.89 -7.05
N GLY A 70 -2.05 -3.96 -7.01
CA GLY A 70 -0.59 -3.92 -7.09
C GLY A 70 -0.17 -4.06 -8.55
N TYR A 71 0.75 -3.22 -9.01
CA TYR A 71 1.42 -3.34 -10.31
C TYR A 71 2.85 -3.86 -10.14
#